data_AF-A0A7C4T8B6-F1
#
_entry.id   AF-A0A7C4T8B6-F1
#
_cell.length_a   1.000
_cell.length_b   1.000
_cell.length_c   1.000
_cell.angle_alpha   90.00
_cell.angle_beta   90.00
_cell.angle_gamma   90.00
#
_symmetry.space_group_name_H-M   'P 1'
#
loop_
_entity.id
_entity.type
_entity.pdbx_description
1 polymer ?
#
loop_
_entity_poly.entity_id
_entity_poly.type
_entity_poly.pdbx_seq_one_letter_code
_entity_poly.pdbx_strand_id
1 'polypeptide(L)' 'ARVKHPDATEAMLKALDDPDPKVRLSAVNALGYLGSRYGDKKLAWVAVHDPDETVRGMAERLIRSRRTSISCN' A
#
# COMPACT_ATOMS: atom_id res chain seq x y z
N ALA A 1 -1.41 -18.73 -2.84
CA ALA A 1 -2.45 -18.26 -3.79
C ALA A 1 -2.53 -16.74 -3.71
N ARG A 2 -2.37 -16.02 -4.83
CA ARG A 2 -2.57 -14.55 -4.87
C ARG A 2 -4.07 -14.31 -4.89
N VAL A 3 -4.63 -14.04 -3.72
CA VAL A 3 -6.07 -13.82 -3.55
C VAL A 3 -6.42 -12.47 -4.19
N LYS A 4 -6.91 -12.52 -5.43
CA LYS A 4 -7.57 -11.39 -6.08
C LYS A 4 -9.02 -11.34 -5.57
N HIS A 5 -9.22 -11.00 -4.30
CA HIS A 5 -10.57 -10.63 -3.85
C HIS A 5 -10.76 -9.13 -4.16
N PRO A 6 -11.62 -8.77 -5.13
CA PRO A 6 -11.93 -7.37 -5.41
C PRO A 6 -12.41 -6.62 -4.16
N ASP A 7 -13.17 -7.30 -3.30
CA ASP A 7 -13.68 -6.76 -2.03
C ASP A 7 -12.55 -6.35 -1.06
N ALA A 8 -11.46 -7.14 -1.04
CA ALA A 8 -10.30 -6.83 -0.21
C ALA A 8 -9.59 -5.55 -0.67
N THR A 9 -9.58 -5.30 -1.98
CA THR A 9 -8.98 -4.07 -2.53
C THR A 9 -9.82 -2.85 -2.17
N GLU A 10 -11.15 -2.95 -2.25
CA GLU A 10 -12.04 -1.85 -1.90
C GLU A 10 -12.01 -1.53 -0.39
N ALA A 11 -12.00 -2.55 0.47
CA ALA A 11 -11.87 -2.37 1.91
C ALA A 11 -10.54 -1.68 2.29
N MET A 12 -9.44 -2.04 1.62
CA MET A 12 -8.14 -1.40 1.82
C MET A 12 -8.08 0.03 1.30
N LEU A 13 -8.79 0.34 0.21
CA LEU A 13 -8.92 1.72 -0.27
C LEU A 13 -9.66 2.60 0.74
N LYS A 14 -10.75 2.10 1.33
CA LYS A 14 -11.47 2.83 2.39
C LYS A 14 -10.59 3.05 3.63
N ALA A 15 -9.81 2.04 4.02
CA ALA A 15 -8.93 2.13 5.18
C ALA A 15 -7.75 3.10 4.98
N LEU A 16 -7.40 3.48 3.73
CA LEU A 16 -6.42 4.53 3.45
C LEU A 16 -6.96 5.94 3.66
N ASP A 17 -8.27 6.12 3.62
CA ASP A 17 -8.91 7.43 3.83
C ASP A 17 -9.40 7.60 5.29
N ASP A 18 -9.03 6.66 6.18
CA ASP A 18 -9.39 6.69 7.59
C ASP A 18 -8.64 7.80 8.35
N PRO A 19 -9.31 8.53 9.27
CA PRO A 19 -8.67 9.56 10.08
C PRO A 19 -7.56 9.02 10.99
N ASP A 20 -7.65 7.76 11.43
CA ASP A 20 -6.64 7.15 12.30
C ASP A 20 -5.40 6.71 11.49
N PRO A 21 -4.20 7.27 11.75
CA PRO A 21 -2.97 6.85 11.09
C PRO A 21 -2.64 5.37 11.26
N LYS A 22 -3.06 4.72 12.36
CA LYS A 22 -2.87 3.28 12.57
C LYS A 22 -3.68 2.43 11.60
N VAL A 23 -4.90 2.88 11.28
CA VAL A 23 -5.76 2.23 10.29
C VAL A 23 -5.16 2.39 8.90
N ARG A 24 -4.72 3.60 8.54
CA ARG A 24 -4.02 3.86 7.26
C ARG A 24 -2.76 3.02 7.11
N LEU A 25 -1.94 2.91 8.15
CA LEU A 25 -0.73 2.08 8.15
C LEU A 25 -1.04 0.59 7.93
N SER A 26 -2.10 0.09 8.56
CA SER A 26 -2.56 -1.29 8.38
C SER A 26 -3.02 -1.55 6.94
N ALA A 27 -3.68 -0.58 6.32
CA ALA A 27 -4.07 -0.64 4.92
C ALA A 27 -2.85 -0.66 3.98
N VAL A 28 -1.85 0.19 4.23
CA VAL A 28 -0.58 0.20 3.49
C VAL A 28 0.13 -1.16 3.58
N ASN A 29 0.19 -1.75 4.78
CA ASN A 29 0.73 -3.09 4.99
C ASN A 29 -0.02 -4.16 4.18
N ALA A 30 -1.34 -4.17 4.28
CA ALA A 30 -2.18 -5.13 3.58
C ALA A 30 -2.05 -5.02 2.05
N LEU A 31 -1.99 -3.79 1.52
CA LEU A 31 -1.71 -3.53 0.11
C LEU A 31 -0.33 -4.07 -0.30
N GLY A 32 0.63 -4.03 0.62
CA GLY A 32 1.94 -4.62 0.48
C GLY A 32 1.94 -6.14 0.29
N TYR A 33 1.05 -6.85 0.98
CA TYR A 33 0.88 -8.29 0.81
C TYR A 33 0.13 -8.66 -0.48
N LEU A 34 -0.79 -7.80 -0.96
CA LEU A 34 -1.65 -8.13 -2.11
C LEU A 34 -0.88 -8.18 -3.46
N GLY A 35 0.28 -7.52 -3.55
CA GLY A 35 1.13 -7.58 -4.75
C GLY A 35 0.49 -7.03 -6.03
N SER A 36 -0.58 -6.23 -5.94
CA SER A 36 -1.29 -5.74 -7.13
C SER A 36 -0.66 -4.45 -7.66
N ARG A 37 -0.48 -4.36 -8.99
CA ARG A 37 -0.05 -3.12 -9.67
C ARG A 37 -0.97 -1.93 -9.39
N TYR A 38 -2.24 -2.19 -9.06
CA TYR A 38 -3.19 -1.14 -8.68
C TYR A 38 -2.84 -0.52 -7.33
N GLY A 39 -2.30 -1.31 -6.40
CA GLY A 39 -1.82 -0.83 -5.11
C GLY A 39 -0.60 0.08 -5.22
N ASP A 40 0.27 -0.13 -6.21
CA ASP A 40 1.53 0.63 -6.36
C ASP A 40 1.28 2.12 -6.61
N LYS A 41 0.28 2.47 -7.43
CA LYS A 41 -0.08 3.88 -7.69
C LYS A 41 -0.61 4.57 -6.44
N LYS A 42 -1.50 3.90 -5.68
CA LYS A 42 -2.07 4.48 -4.46
C LYS A 42 -1.01 4.55 -3.35
N LEU A 43 -0.12 3.55 -3.23
CA LEU A 43 1.04 3.58 -2.34
C LEU A 43 1.98 4.75 -2.67
N ALA A 44 2.25 5.01 -3.94
CA ALA A 44 3.07 6.14 -4.36
C ALA A 44 2.45 7.48 -3.98
N TRP A 45 1.12 7.60 -4.06
CA TRP A 45 0.41 8.79 -3.60
C TRP A 45 0.53 8.97 -2.08
N VAL A 46 0.29 7.90 -1.31
CA VAL A 46 0.38 7.90 0.16
C VAL A 46 1.80 8.24 0.63
N ALA A 47 2.83 7.70 -0.03
CA ALA A 47 4.23 7.99 0.27
C ALA A 47 4.58 9.49 0.20
N VAL A 48 3.89 10.25 -0.66
CA VAL A 48 4.16 11.67 -0.88
C VAL A 48 3.20 12.58 -0.09
N HIS A 49 1.93 12.18 0.03
CA HIS A 49 0.86 13.07 0.49
C HIS A 49 0.32 12.72 1.88
N ASP A 50 0.65 11.57 2.47
CA ASP A 50 0.14 11.26 3.82
C ASP A 50 0.73 12.24 4.86
N PRO A 51 -0.11 12.78 5.76
CA PRO A 51 0.36 13.65 6.82
C PRO A 51 1.27 12.93 7.83
N ASP A 52 1.14 11.61 7.97
CA ASP A 52 1.89 10.81 8.93
C ASP A 52 3.21 10.28 8.34
N GLU A 53 4.34 10.61 8.98
CA GLU A 53 5.66 10.15 8.54
C GLU A 53 5.85 8.63 8.55
N THR A 54 5.23 7.95 9.52
CA THR A 54 5.30 6.48 9.63
C THR A 54 4.62 5.84 8.44
N VAL A 55 3.46 6.37 8.06
CA VAL A 55 2.70 5.90 6.89
C VAL A 55 3.48 6.18 5.60
N ARG A 56 4.08 7.37 5.46
CA ARG A 56 4.94 7.70 4.30
C ARG A 56 6.12 6.75 4.17
N GLY A 57 6.92 6.58 5.24
CA GLY A 57 8.11 5.74 5.22
C GLY A 57 7.80 4.27 4.94
N MET A 58 6.66 3.77 5.44
CA MET A 58 6.23 2.40 5.14
C MET A 58 5.83 2.24 3.68
N ALA A 59 5.09 3.20 3.11
CA ALA A 59 4.71 3.19 1.70
C ALA A 59 5.95 3.24 0.78
N GLU A 60 6.93 4.11 1.06
CA GLU A 60 8.20 4.17 0.32
C GLU A 60 8.98 2.86 0.38
N ARG A 61 9.10 2.27 1.58
CA ARG A 61 9.79 0.99 1.76
C ARG A 61 9.15 -0.10 0.92
N LEU A 62 7.82 -0.14 0.88
CA LEU A 62 7.04 -1.07 0.08
C LEU A 62 7.27 -0.90 -1.43
N ILE A 63 7.23 0.35 -1.92
CA ILE A 63 7.49 0.66 -3.34
C ILE A 63 8.92 0.25 -3.72
N ARG A 64 9.91 0.56 -2.87
CA ARG A 64 11.30 0.20 -3.09
C ARG A 64 11.50 -1.31 -3.15
N SER A 65 10.90 -2.05 -2.23
CA SER A 65 10.94 -3.52 -2.21
C SER A 65 10.31 -4.15 -3.46
N ARG A 66 9.33 -3.50 -4.08
CA ARG A 66 8.66 -4.00 -5.29
C ARG A 66 9.41 -3.68 -6.58
N ARG A 67 10.08 -2.51 -6.65
CA ARG A 67 10.96 -2.16 -7.79
C ARG A 67 12.11 -3.17 -7.95
N THR A 68 12.62 -3.72 -6.86
CA THR A 68 13.70 -4.72 -6.91
C THR A 68 13.23 -6.10 -7.36
N SER A 69 11.96 -6.48 -7.13
CA SER A 69 11.42 -7.77 -7.57
C SER A 69 11.03 -7.82 -9.06
N ILE A 70 10.93 -6.67 -9.74
CA ILE A 70 10.56 -6.60 -11.17
C ILE A 70 11.79 -6.75 -12.10
N SER A 71 13.01 -6.73 -11.55
CA SER A 71 14.26 -6.74 -12.36
C SER A 71 15.00 -8.09 -12.43
N CYS A 72 14.38 -9.19 -12.02
CA CYS A 72 14.94 -10.54 -12.25
C CYS A 72 13.89 -11.44 -12.91
N ASN A 73 13.70 -11.29 -14.22
CA ASN A 73 13.41 -12.39 -15.14
C ASN A 73 13.66 -11.96 -16.58
#